data_AF-A0A3N5YWW1-F1
#
_entry.id   AF-A0A3N5YWW1-F1
#
_cell.length_a   1.000
_cell.length_b   1.000
_cell.length_c   1.000
_cell.angle_alpha   90.00
_cell.angle_beta   90.00
_cell.angle_gamma   90.00
#
_symmetry.space_group_name_H-M   'P 1'
#
loop_
_entity.id
_entity.type
_entity.pdbx_description
1 polymer ?
#
loop_
_entity_poly.entity_id
_entity_poly.type
_entity_poly.pdbx_seq_one_letter_code
_entity_poly.pdbx_strand_id
1 'polypeptide(L)'
;MKRFILPVAAAALVAACSDANDPSSDTSILPDAPSEAEAPLADAALSGPSAATVRHLWAVVGQNGSLTRGSRVTGVTKLGPGQYEVTFNRSVTGCAYVATTQNAYSQALGIFTASGHLSPNGVYVETKNQGGGLTDGPFHLLVACGPLNTKFAVVGYSANLIRATSGTTLTPLGSGRYNVRFPSGIRGCAYLATVGDPGSQLVFSPSGVYTGSGPDANTVYIETKNPGGGLQDGVPFHLALICPTTAS
;
A
#
# COMPACT_ATOMS: atom_id res chain seq x y z
N MET A 1 -52.64 9.24 14.51
CA MET A 1 -52.04 10.55 14.89
C MET A 1 -51.02 10.92 13.83
N LYS A 2 -51.34 11.90 12.97
CA LYS A 2 -50.50 12.38 11.87
C LYS A 2 -49.42 13.31 12.43
N ARG A 3 -48.13 13.00 12.20
CA ARG A 3 -47.02 13.94 12.42
C ARG A 3 -46.46 14.38 11.06
N PHE A 4 -46.77 15.61 10.70
CA PHE A 4 -46.01 16.42 9.76
C PHE A 4 -44.83 17.06 10.51
N ILE A 5 -43.68 17.23 9.87
CA ILE A 5 -42.76 18.40 9.96
C ILE A 5 -41.62 18.23 8.92
N LEU A 6 -41.74 19.07 7.87
CA LEU A 6 -40.78 19.86 7.06
C LEU A 6 -39.36 19.36 6.68
N PRO A 7 -38.92 19.57 5.42
CA PRO A 7 -37.54 19.36 4.98
C PRO A 7 -36.65 20.60 5.20
N VAL A 8 -35.38 20.38 5.56
CA VAL A 8 -34.33 21.40 5.67
C VAL A 8 -33.65 21.56 4.30
N ALA A 9 -33.66 22.78 3.77
CA ALA A 9 -32.95 23.14 2.54
C ALA A 9 -31.47 23.41 2.81
N ALA A 10 -30.58 22.75 2.07
CA ALA A 10 -29.15 23.01 2.05
C ALA A 10 -28.81 23.94 0.87
N ALA A 11 -28.28 25.13 1.16
CA ALA A 11 -27.77 26.06 0.17
C ALA A 11 -26.33 25.69 -0.21
N ALA A 12 -26.08 25.46 -1.50
CA ALA A 12 -24.74 25.25 -2.06
C ALA A 12 -24.11 26.59 -2.44
N LEU A 13 -22.91 26.86 -1.94
CA LEU A 13 -22.11 28.02 -2.31
C LEU A 13 -21.15 27.60 -3.44
N VAL A 14 -21.36 28.13 -4.64
CA VAL A 14 -20.47 27.96 -5.80
C VAL A 14 -19.59 29.20 -5.88
N ALA A 15 -18.28 29.03 -5.66
CA ALA A 15 -17.28 30.07 -5.92
C ALA A 15 -16.62 29.79 -7.28
N ALA A 16 -16.89 30.66 -8.26
CA ALA A 16 -16.20 30.71 -9.54
C ALA A 16 -15.14 31.82 -9.48
N CYS A 17 -13.90 31.52 -9.85
CA CYS A 17 -12.88 32.51 -10.18
C CYS A 17 -12.53 32.32 -11.66
N SER A 18 -12.91 33.28 -12.48
CA SER A 18 -12.59 33.37 -13.91
C SER A 18 -11.53 34.44 -14.17
N ASP A 19 -10.81 34.22 -15.26
CA ASP A 19 -9.55 34.80 -15.71
C ASP A 19 -9.53 36.31 -15.93
N ALA A 20 -8.34 36.89 -15.84
CA ALA A 20 -8.00 38.18 -16.45
C ALA A 20 -6.64 38.08 -17.15
N ASN A 21 -6.69 37.89 -18.47
CA ASN A 21 -5.61 38.17 -19.42
C ASN A 21 -5.87 39.57 -20.01
N ASP A 22 -4.85 40.42 -20.09
CA ASP A 22 -4.79 41.50 -21.08
C ASP A 22 -3.32 41.80 -21.47
N PRO A 23 -2.98 41.94 -22.77
CA PRO A 23 -1.63 42.15 -23.26
C PRO A 23 -1.38 43.63 -23.59
N SER A 24 -0.13 44.10 -23.51
CA SER A 24 0.31 45.30 -24.22
C SER A 24 1.81 45.26 -24.48
N SER A 25 2.14 45.37 -25.76
CA SER A 25 3.44 45.49 -26.40
C SER A 25 4.01 46.91 -26.31
N ASP A 26 5.33 47.06 -26.15
CA ASP A 26 6.04 48.17 -26.77
C ASP A 26 7.50 47.82 -27.11
N THR A 27 7.95 48.31 -28.26
CA THR A 27 9.23 48.02 -28.93
C THR A 27 10.02 49.31 -29.04
N SER A 28 11.30 49.31 -28.65
CA SER A 28 12.24 50.37 -29.08
C SER A 28 13.64 49.81 -29.30
N ILE A 29 14.17 50.05 -30.50
CA ILE A 29 15.46 49.58 -31.05
C ILE A 29 16.47 50.75 -31.08
N LEU A 30 17.77 50.40 -30.91
CA LEU A 30 19.02 50.89 -31.60
C LEU A 30 20.13 51.38 -30.63
N PRO A 31 21.45 51.36 -31.00
CA PRO A 31 22.23 50.39 -31.81
C PRO A 31 23.65 50.02 -31.22
N ASP A 32 24.34 49.06 -31.89
CA ASP A 32 25.73 48.52 -31.84
C ASP A 32 26.89 49.36 -31.23
N ALA A 33 28.07 48.91 -30.75
CA ALA A 33 28.86 47.66 -30.48
C ALA A 33 30.20 48.14 -29.79
N PRO A 34 31.32 47.38 -29.50
CA PRO A 34 31.64 45.96 -29.72
C PRO A 34 32.37 45.20 -28.55
N SER A 35 32.54 43.88 -28.74
CA SER A 35 33.70 43.03 -28.39
C SER A 35 34.22 42.98 -26.94
N GLU A 36 33.91 41.90 -26.21
CA GLU A 36 34.91 41.09 -25.50
C GLU A 36 34.50 39.60 -25.55
N ALA A 37 35.49 38.74 -25.77
CA ALA A 37 35.32 37.30 -25.91
C ALA A 37 35.21 36.63 -24.53
N GLU A 38 34.03 36.12 -24.19
CA GLU A 38 33.87 35.24 -23.02
C GLU A 38 33.98 33.77 -23.45
N ALA A 39 34.96 33.09 -22.86
CA ALA A 39 35.19 31.66 -23.04
C ALA A 39 33.94 30.84 -22.69
N PRO A 40 33.63 29.72 -23.38
CA PRO A 40 32.56 28.86 -22.95
C PRO A 40 32.94 28.25 -21.60
N LEU A 41 32.25 28.68 -20.54
CA LEU A 41 32.17 27.91 -19.32
C LEU A 41 31.59 26.56 -19.70
N ALA A 42 32.45 25.54 -19.65
CA ALA A 42 32.03 24.16 -19.75
C ALA A 42 30.94 23.96 -18.69
N ASP A 43 29.72 23.77 -19.16
CA ASP A 43 28.60 23.35 -18.33
C ASP A 43 28.93 21.92 -17.90
N ALA A 44 29.70 21.84 -16.81
CA ALA A 44 29.99 20.60 -16.11
C ALA A 44 28.64 20.11 -15.61
N ALA A 45 27.98 19.30 -16.44
CA ALA A 45 26.78 18.58 -16.10
C ALA A 45 27.05 17.90 -14.76
N LEU A 46 26.48 18.47 -13.69
CA LEU A 46 26.36 17.85 -12.40
C LEU A 46 25.46 16.63 -12.59
N SER A 47 26.05 15.55 -13.10
CA SER A 47 25.55 14.21 -12.93
C SER A 47 25.77 13.84 -11.46
N GLY A 48 25.02 14.53 -10.59
CA GLY A 48 24.75 14.00 -9.26
C GLY A 48 24.16 12.60 -9.44
N PRO A 49 24.40 11.67 -8.51
CA PRO A 49 23.74 10.38 -8.57
C PRO A 49 22.24 10.64 -8.63
N SER A 50 21.62 10.31 -9.76
CA SER A 50 20.17 10.25 -9.89
C SER A 50 19.70 9.44 -8.70
N ALA A 51 19.00 10.07 -7.76
CA ALA A 51 18.44 9.39 -6.60
C ALA A 51 17.62 8.23 -7.17
N ALA A 52 18.17 7.01 -7.11
CA ALA A 52 17.57 5.86 -7.72
C ALA A 52 16.17 5.76 -7.12
N THR A 53 15.16 6.13 -7.90
CA THR A 53 13.80 6.22 -7.37
C THR A 53 13.47 4.83 -6.86
N VAL A 54 13.35 4.70 -5.54
CA VAL A 54 12.93 3.47 -4.90
C VAL A 54 11.50 3.21 -5.39
N ARG A 55 11.37 2.32 -6.38
CA ARG A 55 10.07 1.97 -6.96
C ARG A 55 9.49 0.80 -6.17
N HIS A 56 8.46 1.08 -5.39
CA HIS A 56 7.63 0.08 -4.72
C HIS A 56 7.08 -0.93 -5.73
N LEU A 57 6.97 -2.19 -5.31
CA LEU A 57 6.32 -3.25 -6.07
C LEU A 57 4.82 -3.23 -5.77
N TRP A 58 3.98 -3.05 -6.78
CA TRP A 58 2.53 -3.01 -6.59
C TRP A 58 1.77 -3.40 -7.85
N ALA A 59 0.51 -3.79 -7.68
CA ALA A 59 -0.41 -4.14 -8.75
C ALA A 59 -1.83 -3.69 -8.41
N VAL A 60 -2.57 -3.25 -9.42
CA VAL A 60 -4.03 -3.06 -9.39
C VAL A 60 -4.61 -4.05 -10.38
N VAL A 61 -5.41 -4.98 -9.87
CA VAL A 61 -5.88 -6.17 -10.59
C VAL A 61 -7.40 -6.15 -10.66
N GLY A 62 -7.95 -6.36 -11.86
CA GLY A 62 -9.38 -6.51 -12.08
C GLY A 62 -9.88 -7.90 -11.70
N GLN A 63 -11.19 -8.05 -11.47
CA GLN A 63 -11.81 -9.31 -11.02
C GLN A 63 -11.56 -10.51 -11.95
N ASN A 64 -11.35 -10.27 -13.25
CA ASN A 64 -11.05 -11.30 -14.23
C ASN A 64 -9.55 -11.67 -14.29
N GLY A 65 -8.72 -11.14 -13.39
CA GLY A 65 -7.27 -11.37 -13.38
C GLY A 65 -6.51 -10.49 -14.36
N SER A 66 -7.13 -9.43 -14.91
CA SER A 66 -6.41 -8.47 -15.75
C SER A 66 -5.58 -7.48 -14.92
N LEU A 67 -4.35 -7.22 -15.35
CA LEU A 67 -3.53 -6.14 -14.77
C LEU A 67 -4.04 -4.80 -15.31
N THR A 68 -4.60 -3.96 -14.42
CA THR A 68 -5.04 -2.62 -14.79
C THR A 68 -3.87 -1.64 -14.80
N ARG A 69 -3.06 -1.66 -13.73
CA ARG A 69 -1.87 -0.83 -13.53
C ARG A 69 -0.91 -1.57 -12.61
N GLY A 70 0.40 -1.32 -12.70
CA GLY A 70 1.37 -1.93 -11.78
C GLY A 70 2.78 -1.39 -11.92
N SER A 71 3.64 -1.75 -10.98
CA SER A 71 5.08 -1.50 -11.04
C SER A 71 5.84 -2.82 -10.94
N ARG A 72 6.66 -3.08 -11.97
CA ARG A 72 7.49 -4.29 -12.09
C ARG A 72 6.71 -5.61 -12.07
N VAL A 73 5.43 -5.56 -12.40
CA VAL A 73 4.58 -6.74 -12.62
C VAL A 73 4.89 -7.28 -14.01
N THR A 74 5.14 -8.58 -14.11
CA THR A 74 5.38 -9.30 -15.38
C THR A 74 4.17 -10.09 -15.84
N GLY A 75 3.22 -10.38 -14.94
CA GLY A 75 1.97 -11.03 -15.30
C GLY A 75 1.01 -11.17 -14.12
N VAL A 76 -0.24 -11.45 -14.45
CA VAL A 76 -1.26 -11.88 -13.49
C VAL A 76 -1.92 -13.12 -14.06
N THR A 77 -2.01 -14.17 -13.25
CA THR A 77 -2.65 -15.43 -13.60
C THR A 77 -3.86 -15.63 -12.71
N LYS A 78 -5.05 -15.78 -13.29
CA LYS A 78 -6.23 -16.24 -12.54
C LYS A 78 -6.19 -17.75 -12.46
N LEU A 79 -6.06 -18.28 -11.24
CA LEU A 79 -5.90 -19.71 -10.98
C LEU A 79 -7.26 -20.41 -10.81
N GLY A 80 -8.27 -19.67 -10.39
CA GLY A 80 -9.62 -20.15 -10.19
C GLY A 80 -10.56 -19.01 -9.77
N PRO A 81 -11.80 -19.32 -9.35
CA PRO A 81 -12.66 -18.34 -8.68
C PRO A 81 -11.95 -17.76 -7.45
N GLY A 82 -11.90 -16.45 -7.33
CA GLY A 82 -11.32 -15.72 -6.21
C GLY A 82 -9.81 -15.88 -6.02
N GLN A 83 -9.10 -16.60 -6.89
CA GLN A 83 -7.69 -16.97 -6.72
C GLN A 83 -6.83 -16.41 -7.84
N TYR A 84 -5.79 -15.67 -7.46
CA TYR A 84 -4.92 -14.97 -8.39
C TYR A 84 -3.46 -15.16 -7.99
N GLU A 85 -2.56 -15.18 -8.97
CA GLU A 85 -1.14 -15.02 -8.76
C GLU A 85 -0.64 -13.79 -9.51
N VAL A 86 -0.01 -12.87 -8.77
CA VAL A 86 0.63 -11.67 -9.33
C VAL A 86 2.14 -11.91 -9.37
N THR A 87 2.72 -11.93 -10.57
CA THR A 87 4.15 -12.20 -10.76
C THR A 87 4.91 -10.90 -10.97
N PHE A 88 6.00 -10.73 -10.23
CA PHE A 88 6.92 -9.59 -10.36
C PHE A 88 8.19 -9.97 -11.13
N ASN A 89 8.99 -8.97 -11.51
CA ASN A 89 10.25 -9.17 -12.23
C ASN A 89 11.43 -9.64 -11.35
N ARG A 90 11.18 -9.94 -10.08
CA ARG A 90 12.18 -10.37 -9.10
C ARG A 90 11.52 -11.20 -8.01
N SER A 91 12.34 -11.93 -7.26
CA SER A 91 11.87 -12.65 -6.07
C SER A 91 11.31 -11.70 -5.02
N VAL A 92 10.19 -12.10 -4.43
CA VAL A 92 9.46 -11.39 -3.39
C VAL A 92 9.30 -12.20 -2.10
N THR A 93 9.87 -13.40 -2.03
CA THR A 93 9.74 -14.32 -0.87
C THR A 93 10.14 -13.71 0.48
N GLY A 94 11.07 -12.75 0.47
CA GLY A 94 11.53 -12.02 1.65
C GLY A 94 10.68 -10.81 2.05
N CYS A 95 9.52 -10.60 1.43
CA CYS A 95 8.74 -9.38 1.55
C CYS A 95 7.41 -9.60 2.28
N ALA A 96 6.81 -8.52 2.79
CA ALA A 96 5.40 -8.50 3.19
C ALA A 96 4.51 -8.19 2.00
N TYR A 97 3.27 -8.65 2.05
CA TYR A 97 2.27 -8.52 1.00
C TYR A 97 1.03 -7.96 1.67
N VAL A 98 0.62 -6.75 1.30
CA VAL A 98 -0.61 -6.16 1.83
C VAL A 98 -1.51 -5.84 0.67
N ALA A 99 -2.78 -6.22 0.80
CA ALA A 99 -3.76 -6.06 -0.24
C ALA A 99 -5.08 -5.54 0.34
N THR A 100 -5.80 -4.79 -0.48
CA THR A 100 -7.13 -4.29 -0.19
C THR A 100 -8.05 -4.58 -1.36
N THR A 101 -9.32 -4.83 -1.08
CA THR A 101 -10.32 -4.98 -2.12
C THR A 101 -10.61 -3.63 -2.76
N GLN A 102 -10.93 -3.64 -4.05
CA GLN A 102 -11.45 -2.48 -4.76
C GLN A 102 -12.98 -2.62 -4.90
N ASN A 103 -13.66 -1.52 -5.22
CA ASN A 103 -15.10 -1.47 -5.50
C ASN A 103 -15.98 -1.91 -4.31
N ALA A 104 -15.73 -1.34 -3.13
CA ALA A 104 -16.47 -1.64 -1.90
C ALA A 104 -18.00 -1.52 -1.99
N TYR A 105 -18.53 -0.78 -2.99
CA TYR A 105 -19.96 -0.58 -3.19
C TYR A 105 -20.68 -1.76 -3.87
N SER A 106 -19.96 -2.69 -4.50
CA SER A 106 -20.58 -3.83 -5.20
C SER A 106 -20.60 -5.10 -4.37
N GLN A 107 -19.61 -5.30 -3.49
CA GLN A 107 -19.53 -6.50 -2.66
C GLN A 107 -18.56 -6.32 -1.48
N ALA A 108 -18.95 -6.78 -0.30
CA ALA A 108 -18.06 -6.86 0.86
C ALA A 108 -17.22 -8.14 0.74
N LEU A 109 -16.03 -8.03 0.15
CA LEU A 109 -15.07 -9.12 0.03
C LEU A 109 -13.97 -9.01 1.09
N GLY A 110 -13.57 -10.16 1.64
CA GLY A 110 -12.30 -10.34 2.34
C GLY A 110 -11.17 -10.62 1.35
N ILE A 111 -9.94 -10.26 1.73
CA ILE A 111 -8.75 -10.48 0.92
C ILE A 111 -7.62 -11.05 1.77
N PHE A 112 -6.89 -12.00 1.19
CA PHE A 112 -5.84 -12.75 1.84
C PHE A 112 -4.66 -12.90 0.91
N THR A 113 -3.45 -12.94 1.45
CA THR A 113 -2.23 -13.03 0.64
C THR A 113 -1.35 -14.19 1.10
N ALA A 114 -0.57 -14.76 0.19
CA ALA A 114 0.50 -15.70 0.49
C ALA A 114 1.65 -15.50 -0.51
N SER A 115 2.78 -16.16 -0.28
CA SER A 115 3.82 -16.24 -1.30
C SER A 115 3.32 -17.02 -2.52
N GLY A 116 3.90 -16.73 -3.69
CA GLY A 116 3.50 -17.35 -4.95
C GLY A 116 3.56 -18.87 -4.93
N HIS A 117 2.61 -19.49 -5.64
CA HIS A 117 2.50 -20.93 -5.80
C HIS A 117 3.20 -21.40 -7.08
N LEU A 118 3.31 -20.57 -8.11
CA LEU A 118 4.00 -20.92 -9.35
C LEU A 118 5.48 -20.54 -9.33
N SER A 119 5.86 -19.49 -8.58
CA SER A 119 7.25 -19.02 -8.52
C SER A 119 7.56 -18.18 -7.28
N PRO A 120 8.85 -18.05 -6.88
CA PRO A 120 9.28 -17.12 -5.84
C PRO A 120 9.10 -15.63 -6.19
N ASN A 121 8.75 -15.32 -7.45
CA ASN A 121 8.43 -13.97 -7.90
C ASN A 121 6.94 -13.65 -7.75
N GLY A 122 6.13 -14.64 -7.37
CA GLY A 122 4.68 -14.52 -7.26
C GLY A 122 4.22 -14.09 -5.87
N VAL A 123 3.07 -13.44 -5.84
CA VAL A 123 2.20 -13.29 -4.66
C VAL A 123 0.87 -13.95 -4.99
N TYR A 124 0.47 -14.91 -4.17
CA TYR A 124 -0.84 -15.52 -4.25
C TYR A 124 -1.85 -14.66 -3.49
N VAL A 125 -3.01 -14.42 -4.10
CA VAL A 125 -4.07 -13.59 -3.53
C VAL A 125 -5.39 -14.35 -3.61
N GLU A 126 -6.08 -14.45 -2.48
CA GLU A 126 -7.45 -14.93 -2.40
C GLU A 126 -8.41 -13.80 -2.09
N THR A 127 -9.56 -13.81 -2.74
CA THR A 127 -10.72 -12.97 -2.44
C THR A 127 -11.90 -13.86 -2.09
N LYS A 128 -12.60 -13.51 -1.02
CA LYS A 128 -13.67 -14.34 -0.44
C LYS A 128 -14.88 -13.49 -0.07
N ASN A 129 -16.07 -14.03 -0.25
CA ASN A 129 -17.27 -13.44 0.32
C ASN A 129 -17.28 -13.57 1.86
N GLN A 130 -18.25 -12.93 2.50
CA GLN A 130 -18.38 -12.95 3.98
C GLN A 130 -18.63 -14.35 4.56
N GLY A 131 -19.10 -15.30 3.75
CA GLY A 131 -19.24 -16.72 4.12
C GLY A 131 -17.97 -17.54 3.94
N GLY A 132 -16.84 -16.93 3.54
CA GLY A 132 -15.57 -17.61 3.31
C GLY A 132 -15.45 -18.31 1.95
N GLY A 133 -16.49 -18.26 1.11
CA GLY A 133 -16.44 -18.81 -0.25
C GLY A 133 -15.57 -17.95 -1.15
N LEU A 134 -14.68 -18.59 -1.92
CA LEU A 134 -13.88 -17.91 -2.94
C LEU A 134 -14.80 -17.19 -3.92
N THR A 135 -14.52 -15.93 -4.20
CA THR A 135 -15.37 -15.07 -5.03
C THR A 135 -14.49 -14.07 -5.75
N ASP A 136 -14.62 -13.99 -7.08
CA ASP A 136 -13.83 -13.07 -7.90
C ASP A 136 -14.01 -11.61 -7.44
N GLY A 137 -12.90 -10.92 -7.21
CA GLY A 137 -12.91 -9.53 -6.75
C GLY A 137 -11.72 -8.75 -7.26
N PRO A 138 -11.89 -7.47 -7.61
CA PRO A 138 -10.76 -6.60 -7.94
C PRO A 138 -10.01 -6.21 -6.65
N PHE A 139 -8.69 -6.01 -6.76
CA PHE A 139 -7.87 -5.68 -5.60
C PHE A 139 -6.64 -4.83 -5.94
N HIS A 140 -6.12 -4.16 -4.92
CA HIS A 140 -4.84 -3.48 -4.92
C HIS A 140 -3.88 -4.31 -4.09
N LEU A 141 -2.66 -4.50 -4.58
CA LEU A 141 -1.60 -5.24 -3.90
C LEU A 141 -0.36 -4.35 -3.81
N LEU A 142 0.22 -4.27 -2.62
CA LEU A 142 1.54 -3.70 -2.36
C LEU A 142 2.46 -4.79 -1.81
N VAL A 143 3.67 -4.85 -2.34
CA VAL A 143 4.73 -5.74 -1.86
C VAL A 143 5.84 -4.90 -1.21
N ALA A 144 5.95 -5.04 0.10
CA ALA A 144 6.90 -4.31 0.94
C ALA A 144 8.17 -5.14 1.16
N CYS A 145 9.22 -4.79 0.46
CA CYS A 145 10.56 -5.39 0.57
C CYS A 145 11.54 -4.38 1.21
N GLY A 146 12.53 -4.83 1.98
CA GLY A 146 13.65 -3.95 2.40
C GLY A 146 14.52 -3.56 1.20
N PRO A 147 15.55 -2.67 1.32
CA PRO A 147 15.75 -1.49 2.17
C PRO A 147 15.01 -0.26 1.58
N LEU A 148 13.79 -0.47 1.08
CA LEU A 148 12.94 0.62 0.59
C LEU A 148 12.44 1.43 1.81
N ASN A 149 11.97 2.66 1.61
CA ASN A 149 11.36 3.49 2.67
C ASN A 149 10.08 2.89 3.30
N THR A 150 9.84 1.59 3.12
CA THR A 150 8.74 0.81 3.66
C THR A 150 9.27 -0.08 4.78
N LYS A 151 8.75 0.11 6.00
CA LYS A 151 8.99 -0.83 7.09
C LYS A 151 7.92 -1.92 7.05
N PHE A 152 8.27 -3.15 7.42
CA PHE A 152 7.33 -4.26 7.37
C PHE A 152 7.60 -5.31 8.43
N ALA A 153 6.57 -6.10 8.72
CA ALA A 153 6.67 -7.30 9.54
C ALA A 153 5.72 -8.38 8.99
N VAL A 154 6.17 -9.62 9.00
CA VAL A 154 5.35 -10.81 8.69
C VAL A 154 5.35 -11.68 9.93
N VAL A 155 4.15 -11.93 10.46
CA VAL A 155 3.92 -12.70 11.68
C VAL A 155 3.26 -14.03 11.31
N GLY A 156 3.83 -15.12 11.80
CA GLY A 156 3.33 -16.48 11.58
C GLY A 156 2.29 -16.94 12.59
N TYR A 157 1.76 -18.15 12.38
CA TYR A 157 0.72 -18.77 13.21
C TYR A 157 1.09 -18.92 14.69
N SER A 158 2.38 -19.05 15.01
CA SER A 158 2.83 -19.24 16.40
C SER A 158 3.20 -17.92 17.10
N ALA A 159 2.65 -16.79 16.62
CA ALA A 159 2.97 -15.45 17.13
C ALA A 159 4.48 -15.15 17.11
N ASN A 160 5.15 -15.50 16.00
CA ASN A 160 6.57 -15.28 15.78
C ASN A 160 6.83 -14.42 14.54
N LEU A 161 7.89 -13.61 14.57
CA LEU A 161 8.34 -12.88 13.38
C LEU A 161 9.01 -13.85 12.41
N ILE A 162 8.45 -13.96 11.20
CA ILE A 162 9.01 -14.79 10.12
C ILE A 162 10.04 -13.99 9.32
N ARG A 163 9.73 -12.71 9.04
CA ARG A 163 10.58 -11.77 8.34
C ARG A 163 10.11 -10.35 8.63
N ALA A 164 11.03 -9.42 8.76
CA ALA A 164 10.71 -8.04 9.07
C ALA A 164 11.87 -7.11 8.71
N THR A 165 11.62 -5.81 8.79
CA THR A 165 12.68 -4.81 8.85
C THR A 165 13.64 -5.14 10.00
N SER A 166 14.96 -5.08 9.76
CA SER A 166 15.97 -5.41 10.77
C SER A 166 15.74 -4.64 12.07
N GLY A 167 15.88 -5.31 13.22
CA GLY A 167 15.63 -4.73 14.54
C GLY A 167 14.15 -4.60 14.93
N THR A 168 13.21 -5.06 14.10
CA THR A 168 11.79 -5.16 14.49
C THR A 168 11.61 -6.26 15.53
N THR A 169 10.82 -5.99 16.56
CA THR A 169 10.43 -6.97 17.58
C THR A 169 8.92 -7.15 17.65
N LEU A 170 8.49 -8.33 18.10
CA LEU A 170 7.09 -8.69 18.30
C LEU A 170 6.90 -9.07 19.77
N THR A 171 5.87 -8.52 20.39
CA THR A 171 5.49 -8.83 21.78
C THR A 171 4.02 -9.22 21.81
N PRO A 172 3.70 -10.52 22.02
CA PRO A 172 2.34 -10.95 22.31
C PRO A 172 1.87 -10.37 23.64
N LEU A 173 0.63 -9.89 23.69
CA LEU A 173 0.03 -9.23 24.87
C LEU A 173 -1.11 -10.06 25.48
N GLY A 174 -1.49 -11.15 24.82
CA GLY A 174 -2.65 -11.97 25.10
C GLY A 174 -3.31 -12.41 23.81
N SER A 175 -4.46 -13.07 23.92
CA SER A 175 -5.12 -13.65 22.75
C SER A 175 -5.39 -12.60 21.67
N GLY A 176 -4.89 -12.87 20.46
CA GLY A 176 -5.03 -12.03 19.27
C GLY A 176 -4.53 -10.60 19.42
N ARG A 177 -3.62 -10.32 20.35
CA ARG A 177 -3.12 -8.96 20.62
C ARG A 177 -1.60 -8.91 20.62
N TYR A 178 -1.04 -7.99 19.85
CA TYR A 178 0.41 -7.90 19.64
C TYR A 178 0.89 -6.46 19.60
N ASN A 179 2.11 -6.22 20.08
CA ASN A 179 2.89 -5.04 19.75
C ASN A 179 3.96 -5.42 18.74
N VAL A 180 4.02 -4.70 17.62
CA VAL A 180 5.11 -4.77 16.64
C VAL A 180 5.92 -3.48 16.74
N ARG A 181 7.14 -3.57 17.27
CA ARG A 181 8.02 -2.42 17.51
C ARG A 181 9.11 -2.35 16.45
N PHE A 182 9.22 -1.22 15.76
CA PHE A 182 10.23 -0.96 14.74
C PHE A 182 11.48 -0.25 15.32
N PRO A 183 12.66 -0.37 14.67
CA PRO A 183 13.92 0.21 15.18
C PRO A 183 13.96 1.75 15.12
N SER A 184 13.08 2.38 14.35
CA SER A 184 13.02 3.85 14.22
C SER A 184 11.58 4.34 14.31
N GLY A 185 11.42 5.65 14.54
CA GLY A 185 10.11 6.29 14.66
C GLY A 185 9.20 6.00 13.47
N ILE A 186 7.93 5.74 13.77
CA ILE A 186 6.86 5.45 12.79
C ILE A 186 5.73 6.49 12.87
N ARG A 187 5.99 7.60 13.56
CA ARG A 187 5.07 8.74 13.62
C ARG A 187 4.87 9.28 12.21
N GLY A 188 3.60 9.47 11.83
CA GLY A 188 3.23 9.91 10.48
C GLY A 188 3.16 8.82 9.43
N CYS A 189 3.50 7.57 9.75
CA CYS A 189 3.31 6.46 8.80
C CYS A 189 1.87 5.94 8.84
N ALA A 190 1.34 5.58 7.67
CA ALA A 190 0.10 4.81 7.54
C ALA A 190 0.38 3.31 7.71
N TYR A 191 -0.50 2.59 8.40
CA TYR A 191 -0.36 1.15 8.67
C TYR A 191 -1.33 0.35 7.82
N LEU A 192 -0.81 -0.57 7.02
CA LEU A 192 -1.59 -1.50 6.20
C LEU A 192 -1.32 -2.90 6.70
N ALA A 193 -2.38 -3.67 6.97
CA ALA A 193 -2.23 -5.06 7.34
C ALA A 193 -3.24 -5.92 6.57
N THR A 194 -2.79 -7.11 6.20
CA THR A 194 -3.61 -8.12 5.52
C THR A 194 -3.34 -9.47 6.16
N VAL A 195 -4.39 -10.25 6.38
CA VAL A 195 -4.24 -11.65 6.82
C VAL A 195 -3.54 -12.40 5.70
N GLY A 196 -2.49 -13.14 6.04
CA GLY A 196 -1.72 -13.80 5.01
C GLY A 196 -0.78 -14.86 5.51
N ASP A 197 -0.65 -15.93 4.72
CA ASP A 197 0.27 -17.02 5.00
C ASP A 197 1.72 -16.56 4.74
N PRO A 198 2.64 -16.76 5.69
CA PRO A 198 4.02 -16.36 5.51
C PRO A 198 4.75 -17.21 4.46
N GLY A 199 4.28 -18.42 4.18
CA GLY A 199 4.78 -19.31 3.14
C GLY A 199 3.90 -19.25 1.90
N SER A 200 3.55 -20.41 1.37
CA SER A 200 2.72 -20.60 0.18
C SER A 200 1.54 -21.55 0.46
N GLN A 201 1.01 -21.53 1.68
CA GLN A 201 -0.18 -22.30 2.02
C GLN A 201 -1.45 -21.50 1.66
N LEU A 202 -2.54 -22.22 1.45
CA LEU A 202 -3.85 -21.59 1.26
C LEU A 202 -4.31 -20.93 2.56
N VAL A 203 -4.96 -19.77 2.43
CA VAL A 203 -5.41 -18.98 3.60
C VAL A 203 -6.85 -19.37 3.94
N PHE A 204 -7.03 -20.50 4.62
CA PHE A 204 -8.35 -21.13 4.76
C PHE A 204 -9.37 -20.39 5.65
N SER A 205 -8.92 -19.47 6.51
CA SER A 205 -9.80 -18.90 7.55
C SER A 205 -10.13 -17.43 7.28
N PRO A 206 -11.42 -17.08 7.15
CA PRO A 206 -11.82 -15.69 7.23
C PRO A 206 -11.50 -15.18 8.64
N SER A 207 -10.61 -14.21 8.71
CA SER A 207 -10.20 -13.52 9.94
C SER A 207 -9.86 -12.07 9.58
N GLY A 208 -9.86 -11.20 10.58
CA GLY A 208 -9.47 -9.80 10.43
C GLY A 208 -8.14 -9.51 11.13
N VAL A 209 -7.39 -8.58 10.57
CA VAL A 209 -6.24 -7.95 11.22
C VAL A 209 -6.48 -6.44 11.27
N TYR A 210 -6.28 -5.85 12.44
CA TYR A 210 -6.60 -4.45 12.73
C TYR A 210 -5.38 -3.78 13.33
N THR A 211 -5.03 -2.61 12.81
CA THR A 211 -3.87 -1.82 13.24
C THR A 211 -4.28 -0.67 14.13
N GLY A 212 -3.43 -0.31 15.09
CA GLY A 212 -3.56 0.84 15.96
C GLY A 212 -2.19 1.39 16.37
N SER A 213 -2.16 2.58 16.95
CA SER A 213 -0.94 3.11 17.56
C SER A 213 -0.65 2.39 18.87
N GLY A 214 0.59 1.97 19.06
CA GLY A 214 1.06 1.32 20.27
C GLY A 214 1.46 2.29 21.38
N PRO A 215 2.09 1.78 22.45
CA PRO A 215 2.44 2.56 23.65
C PRO A 215 3.51 3.65 23.42
N ASP A 216 4.18 3.67 22.27
CA ASP A 216 5.26 4.60 21.98
C ASP A 216 5.40 4.90 20.47
N ALA A 217 6.34 5.79 20.12
CA ALA A 217 6.54 6.33 18.78
C ALA A 217 6.97 5.32 17.69
N ASN A 218 7.31 4.09 18.09
CA ASN A 218 7.89 3.05 17.23
C ASN A 218 7.00 1.80 17.15
N THR A 219 5.89 1.76 17.87
CA THR A 219 5.12 0.53 18.07
C THR A 219 3.76 0.62 17.38
N VAL A 220 3.46 -0.39 16.56
CA VAL A 220 2.12 -0.65 16.04
C VAL A 220 1.44 -1.66 16.98
N TYR A 221 0.24 -1.32 17.45
CA TYR A 221 -0.64 -2.26 18.11
C TYR A 221 -1.43 -3.04 17.06
N ILE A 222 -1.55 -4.35 17.23
CA ILE A 222 -2.30 -5.23 16.34
C ILE A 222 -3.33 -6.02 17.13
N GLU A 223 -4.55 -6.09 16.58
CA GLU A 223 -5.53 -7.09 16.97
C GLU A 223 -5.84 -8.03 15.79
N THR A 224 -5.91 -9.32 16.05
CA THR A 224 -6.47 -10.32 15.13
C THR A 224 -7.79 -10.85 15.68
N LYS A 225 -8.80 -10.92 14.80
CA LYS A 225 -10.17 -11.28 15.20
C LYS A 225 -10.78 -12.31 14.27
N ASN A 226 -11.64 -13.13 14.84
CA ASN A 226 -12.55 -13.99 14.08
C ASN A 226 -13.63 -13.16 13.38
N PRO A 227 -14.41 -13.74 12.44
CA PRO A 227 -15.48 -13.02 11.74
C PRO A 227 -16.58 -12.45 12.64
N GLY A 228 -16.76 -13.02 13.84
CA GLY A 228 -17.67 -12.51 14.87
C GLY A 228 -17.11 -11.33 15.68
N GLY A 229 -15.89 -10.88 15.40
CA GLY A 229 -15.23 -9.77 16.08
C GLY A 229 -14.53 -10.13 17.39
N GLY A 230 -14.56 -11.40 17.81
CA GLY A 230 -13.81 -11.87 18.97
C GLY A 230 -12.32 -11.99 18.67
N LEU A 231 -11.46 -11.71 19.65
CA LEU A 231 -10.01 -11.89 19.50
C LEU A 231 -9.66 -13.34 19.19
N GLN A 232 -8.67 -13.55 18.32
CA GLN A 232 -8.29 -14.86 17.82
C GLN A 232 -6.78 -14.97 17.67
N ASP A 233 -6.18 -15.99 18.30
CA ASP A 233 -4.78 -16.38 18.10
C ASP A 233 -4.57 -17.16 16.79
N GLY A 234 -3.32 -17.27 16.36
CA GLY A 234 -2.97 -18.11 15.22
C GLY A 234 -3.42 -17.55 13.87
N VAL A 235 -3.73 -16.25 13.79
CA VAL A 235 -4.00 -15.56 12.53
C VAL A 235 -2.69 -14.95 12.03
N PRO A 236 -2.07 -15.49 10.97
CA PRO A 236 -0.87 -14.91 10.41
C PRO A 236 -1.22 -13.63 9.65
N PHE A 237 -0.32 -12.66 9.66
CA PHE A 237 -0.56 -11.39 8.97
C PHE A 237 0.72 -10.75 8.46
N HIS A 238 0.54 -9.95 7.42
CA HIS A 238 1.55 -9.14 6.79
C HIS A 238 1.24 -7.69 7.12
N LEU A 239 2.22 -6.95 7.64
CA LEU A 239 2.13 -5.55 8.03
C LEU A 239 3.12 -4.73 7.20
N ALA A 240 2.67 -3.63 6.62
CA ALA A 240 3.52 -2.65 5.95
C ALA A 240 3.21 -1.23 6.45
N LEU A 241 4.27 -0.43 6.58
CA LEU A 241 4.23 0.96 7.02
C LEU A 241 4.65 1.85 5.86
N ILE A 242 3.76 2.76 5.47
CA ILE A 242 4.03 3.77 4.44
C ILE A 242 4.27 5.09 5.15
N CYS A 243 5.53 5.49 5.19
CA CYS A 243 5.97 6.70 5.84
C CYS A 243 6.15 7.83 4.81
N PRO A 244 5.89 9.10 5.20
CA PRO A 244 6.26 10.22 4.36
C PRO A 244 7.77 10.19 4.11
N THR A 245 8.17 10.44 2.88
CA THR A 245 9.57 10.79 2.59
C THR A 245 9.77 12.17 3.19
N THR A 246 10.45 12.27 4.32
CA THR A 246 10.94 13.58 4.77
C THR A 246 11.77 14.17 3.63
N ALA A 247 11.34 15.31 3.08
CA ALA A 247 12.28 16.17 2.39
C ALA A 247 13.28 16.60 3.46
N SER A 248 14.48 16.03 3.39
CA SER A 248 15.62 16.48 4.20
C SER A 248 15.93 17.93 3.89
#